data_AF-A0A3N5HP92-F1
#
_entry.id   AF-A0A3N5HP92-F1
#
_cell.length_a   1.000
_cell.length_b   1.000
_cell.length_c   1.000
_cell.angle_alpha   90.00
_cell.angle_beta   90.00
_cell.angle_gamma   90.00
#
_symmetry.space_group_name_H-M   'P 1'
#
loop_
_entity.id
_entity.type
_entity.pdbx_description
1 polymer ?
#
loop_
_entity_poly.entity_id
_entity_poly.type
_entity_poly.pdbx_seq_one_letter_code
_entity_poly.pdbx_strand_id
1 'polypeptide(L)'
;MPLLSDQDRRKRNIVIIAAFLLLVGGASALDLGIFAPELPVASNIVILALFNLNLIVLLLLLLLLCRNLVKLWLERRQNVIGARFRAKLVLAFLLLSVAPAGLIFVIASNFINKSIEGWFKPQVERPLDQALTVAQTYYANLERTALRHGQHLARIIERDGLLADDRREALAAYLVEQQDLLSISTVTVVDGEGRELIHARDPILGDLPTRDLNESQVRRGLGGQEVTTVRELTNGDLVEAVTPIWLARGGEREVMGAIVVGSHVSERLEQRVRGISQAFLEYKQLKLLKNPIKGIYILLFLLMT
;
A
#
# COMPACT_ATOMS: atom_id res chain seq x y z
N MET A 1 69.53 -19.12 19.04
CA MET A 1 68.21 -19.77 18.87
C MET A 1 67.59 -19.96 20.26
N PRO A 2 66.37 -19.49 20.52
CA PRO A 2 65.47 -20.20 21.42
C PRO A 2 64.28 -20.72 20.61
N LEU A 3 64.08 -22.03 20.67
CA LEU A 3 62.92 -22.71 20.12
C LEU A 3 61.70 -22.22 20.92
N LEU A 4 60.80 -21.47 20.29
CA LEU A 4 59.47 -21.23 20.84
C LEU A 4 58.85 -22.61 21.09
N SER A 5 58.71 -22.96 22.36
CA SER A 5 58.26 -24.28 22.79
C SER A 5 56.92 -24.63 22.12
N ASP A 6 56.75 -25.89 21.73
CA ASP A 6 55.52 -26.40 21.11
C ASP A 6 54.24 -26.09 21.92
N GLN A 7 54.39 -25.77 23.21
CA GLN A 7 53.31 -25.40 24.12
C GLN A 7 52.64 -24.07 23.75
N ASP A 8 53.36 -23.04 23.32
CA ASP A 8 52.76 -21.74 22.98
C ASP A 8 52.01 -21.77 21.65
N ARG A 9 52.48 -22.59 20.71
CA ARG A 9 51.78 -22.87 19.46
C ARG A 9 50.48 -23.65 19.71
N ARG A 10 50.51 -24.63 20.62
CA ARG A 10 49.31 -25.38 21.04
C ARG A 10 48.30 -24.48 21.76
N LYS A 11 48.73 -23.66 22.72
CA LYS A 11 47.85 -22.72 23.45
C LYS A 11 47.15 -21.74 22.51
N ARG A 12 47.87 -21.14 21.55
CA ARG A 12 47.26 -20.22 20.58
C ARG A 12 46.24 -20.91 19.66
N ASN A 13 46.54 -22.13 19.19
CA ASN A 13 45.59 -22.88 18.37
C ASN A 13 44.35 -23.28 19.17
N ILE A 14 44.50 -23.66 20.45
CA ILE A 14 43.37 -23.98 21.33
C ILE A 14 42.49 -22.74 21.55
N VAL A 15 43.07 -21.56 21.77
CA VAL A 15 42.29 -20.31 21.91
C VAL A 15 41.52 -19.97 20.63
N ILE A 16 42.12 -20.18 19.45
CA ILE A 16 41.43 -19.96 18.17
C ILE A 16 40.29 -20.97 17.97
N ILE A 17 40.50 -22.24 18.31
CA ILE A 17 39.46 -23.29 18.22
C ILE A 17 38.35 -23.04 19.24
N ALA A 18 38.68 -22.59 20.45
CA ALA A 18 37.70 -22.25 21.47
C ALA A 18 36.87 -21.03 21.06
N ALA A 19 37.52 -19.96 20.57
CA ALA A 19 36.82 -18.78 20.05
C ALA A 19 35.92 -19.13 18.86
N PHE A 20 36.36 -20.06 18.00
CA PHE A 20 35.57 -20.59 16.89
C PHE A 20 34.32 -21.33 17.36
N LEU A 21 34.47 -22.26 18.30
CA LEU A 21 33.35 -23.00 18.88
C LEU A 21 32.36 -22.07 19.59
N LEU A 22 32.86 -21.04 20.27
CA LEU A 22 32.04 -20.04 20.96
C LEU A 22 31.29 -19.15 19.96
N LEU A 23 31.92 -18.78 18.84
CA LEU A 23 31.29 -17.95 17.80
C LEU A 23 30.24 -18.75 17.00
N VAL A 24 30.55 -20.00 16.63
CA VAL A 24 29.58 -20.93 16.01
C VAL A 24 28.41 -21.18 16.96
N GLY A 25 28.68 -21.56 18.21
CA GLY A 25 27.64 -21.83 19.20
C GLY A 25 26.78 -20.61 19.54
N GLY A 26 27.39 -19.42 19.61
CA GLY A 26 26.70 -18.16 19.85
C GLY A 26 25.80 -17.73 18.68
N ALA A 27 26.28 -17.87 17.43
CA ALA A 27 25.49 -17.57 16.25
C ALA A 27 24.29 -18.52 16.11
N SER A 28 24.49 -19.84 16.30
CA SER A 28 23.40 -20.81 16.29
C SER A 28 22.38 -20.57 17.41
N ALA A 29 22.80 -20.08 18.59
CA ALA A 29 21.90 -19.76 19.70
C ALA A 29 21.09 -18.47 19.46
N LEU A 30 21.67 -17.46 18.81
CA LEU A 30 20.99 -16.22 18.42
C LEU A 30 19.88 -16.48 17.39
N ASP A 31 20.11 -17.35 16.41
CA ASP A 31 19.10 -17.70 15.41
C ASP A 31 17.88 -18.41 16.01
N LEU A 32 18.11 -19.31 16.98
CA LEU A 32 17.05 -19.98 17.74
C LEU A 32 16.17 -19.01 18.54
N GLY A 33 16.74 -17.89 19.01
CA GLY A 33 16.03 -16.91 19.83
C GLY A 33 15.29 -15.82 19.07
N ILE A 34 15.70 -15.48 17.85
CA ILE A 34 15.20 -14.31 17.10
C ILE A 34 14.17 -14.70 16.03
N PHE A 35 14.28 -15.88 15.41
CA PHE A 35 13.43 -16.29 14.28
C PHE A 35 12.34 -17.32 14.61
N ALA A 36 12.21 -17.74 15.88
CA ALA A 36 11.27 -18.78 16.29
C ALA A 36 10.02 -18.33 17.09
N PRO A 37 9.26 -17.27 16.73
CA PRO A 37 7.95 -17.10 17.34
C PRO A 37 6.88 -18.02 16.73
N GLU A 38 6.74 -18.12 15.41
CA GLU A 38 5.61 -18.84 14.79
C GLU A 38 5.99 -19.26 13.34
N LEU A 39 5.76 -20.53 12.91
CA LEU A 39 5.51 -21.04 11.53
C LEU A 39 6.01 -22.50 11.24
N PRO A 40 5.47 -23.19 10.20
CA PRO A 40 5.44 -24.66 10.05
C PRO A 40 6.79 -25.37 9.89
N VAL A 41 6.94 -26.47 10.63
CA VAL A 41 8.21 -27.13 10.98
C VAL A 41 8.91 -27.89 9.84
N ALA A 42 8.20 -28.33 8.80
CA ALA A 42 8.77 -29.27 7.82
C ALA A 42 9.63 -28.64 6.72
N SER A 43 9.28 -27.43 6.23
CA SER A 43 10.09 -26.72 5.21
C SER A 43 11.29 -25.99 5.83
N ASN A 44 11.20 -25.63 7.12
CA ASN A 44 12.23 -24.86 7.81
C ASN A 44 13.46 -25.69 8.21
N ILE A 45 13.36 -26.99 8.49
CA ILE A 45 14.52 -27.80 8.95
C ILE A 45 15.63 -27.85 7.88
N VAL A 46 15.26 -27.98 6.60
CA VAL A 46 16.23 -28.01 5.50
C VAL A 46 16.92 -26.66 5.32
N ILE A 47 16.16 -25.56 5.41
CA ILE A 47 16.70 -24.20 5.30
C ILE A 47 17.61 -23.88 6.50
N LEU A 48 17.21 -24.22 7.72
CA LEU A 48 18.01 -24.06 8.94
C LEU A 48 19.28 -24.91 8.92
N ALA A 49 19.19 -26.15 8.41
CA ALA A 49 20.35 -27.03 8.25
C ALA A 49 21.31 -26.51 7.19
N LEU A 50 20.82 -26.07 6.02
CA LEU A 50 21.64 -25.47 4.97
C LEU A 50 22.32 -24.19 5.44
N PHE A 51 21.60 -23.32 6.15
CA PHE A 51 22.14 -22.08 6.70
C PHE A 51 23.23 -22.36 7.74
N ASN A 52 22.96 -23.22 8.74
CA ASN A 52 23.97 -23.59 9.74
C ASN A 52 25.17 -24.29 9.09
N LEU A 53 24.95 -25.17 8.11
CA LEU A 53 26.03 -25.83 7.38
C LEU A 53 26.90 -24.81 6.63
N ASN A 54 26.27 -23.87 5.90
CA ASN A 54 26.97 -22.81 5.19
C ASN A 54 27.74 -21.92 6.17
N LEU A 55 27.13 -21.56 7.31
CA LEU A 55 27.76 -20.79 8.37
C LEU A 55 28.99 -21.51 8.92
N ILE A 56 28.90 -22.80 9.26
CA ILE A 56 30.03 -23.61 9.75
C ILE A 56 31.15 -23.65 8.71
N VAL A 57 30.81 -23.89 7.43
CA VAL A 57 31.79 -23.92 6.33
C VAL A 57 32.46 -22.56 6.17
N LEU A 58 31.70 -21.47 6.13
CA LEU A 58 32.19 -20.09 6.02
C LEU A 58 33.15 -19.77 7.17
N LEU A 59 32.74 -20.06 8.41
CA LEU A 59 33.54 -19.83 9.60
C LEU A 59 34.85 -20.63 9.50
N LEU A 60 34.78 -21.90 9.12
CA LEU A 60 35.96 -22.77 8.99
C LEU A 60 36.94 -22.23 7.94
N LEU A 61 36.41 -21.74 6.82
CA LEU A 61 37.16 -21.05 5.78
C LEU A 61 37.81 -19.76 6.30
N LEU A 62 37.06 -18.94 7.05
CA LEU A 62 37.54 -17.70 7.68
C LEU A 62 38.67 -18.00 8.68
N LEU A 63 38.53 -19.07 9.47
CA LEU A 63 39.54 -19.49 10.43
C LEU A 63 40.82 -19.95 9.72
N LEU A 64 40.69 -20.78 8.68
CA LEU A 64 41.81 -21.19 7.85
C LEU A 64 42.52 -19.97 7.22
N LEU A 65 41.74 -19.03 6.68
CA LEU A 65 42.23 -17.80 6.08
C LEU A 65 42.98 -16.92 7.10
N CYS A 66 42.35 -16.59 8.23
CA CYS A 66 42.96 -15.84 9.33
C CYS A 66 44.23 -16.53 9.85
N ARG A 67 44.19 -17.84 10.05
CA ARG A 67 45.37 -18.62 10.46
C ARG A 67 46.51 -18.48 9.45
N ASN A 68 46.20 -18.54 8.15
CA ASN A 68 47.20 -18.41 7.09
C ASN A 68 47.74 -16.97 7.01
N LEU A 69 46.89 -15.94 7.14
CA LEU A 69 47.32 -14.53 7.18
C LEU A 69 48.18 -14.23 8.41
N VAL A 70 47.78 -14.69 9.60
CA VAL A 70 48.54 -14.49 10.85
C VAL A 70 49.90 -15.19 10.76
N LYS A 71 49.94 -16.42 10.23
CA LYS A 71 51.20 -17.13 9.96
C LYS A 71 52.08 -16.36 9.00
N LEU A 72 51.52 -15.86 7.89
CA LEU A 72 52.24 -15.07 6.89
C LEU A 72 52.79 -13.76 7.48
N TRP A 73 52.00 -13.07 8.30
CA TRP A 73 52.40 -11.82 8.95
C TRP A 73 53.52 -12.04 9.97
N LEU A 74 53.44 -13.12 10.77
CA LEU A 74 54.50 -13.51 11.71
C LEU A 74 55.79 -13.96 11.00
N GLU A 75 55.69 -14.76 9.93
CA GLU A 75 56.84 -15.19 9.11
C GLU A 75 57.51 -13.99 8.41
N ARG A 76 56.73 -12.99 7.99
CA ARG A 76 57.25 -11.74 7.43
C ARG A 76 58.07 -10.94 8.46
N ARG A 77 57.70 -10.98 9.73
CA ARG A 77 58.42 -10.31 10.83
C ARG A 77 59.70 -11.05 11.26
N GLN A 78 59.79 -12.36 11.00
CA GLN A 78 60.94 -13.20 11.37
C GLN A 78 62.00 -13.35 10.25
N ASN A 79 61.91 -12.60 9.14
CA ASN A 79 62.89 -12.61 8.03
C ASN A 79 63.25 -14.01 7.50
N VAL A 80 62.27 -14.92 7.45
CA VAL A 80 62.49 -16.29 6.94
C VAL A 80 62.69 -16.25 5.41
N ILE A 81 63.76 -16.88 4.92
CA ILE A 81 64.10 -16.95 3.49
C ILE A 81 62.91 -17.56 2.72
N GLY A 82 62.36 -16.82 1.75
CA GLY A 82 61.21 -17.23 0.93
C GLY A 82 59.83 -16.69 1.36
N ALA A 83 59.69 -16.11 2.55
CA ALA A 83 58.40 -15.54 3.02
C ALA A 83 57.89 -14.38 2.13
N ARG A 84 58.80 -13.57 1.59
CA ARG A 84 58.48 -12.48 0.66
C ARG A 84 57.93 -12.99 -0.69
N PHE A 85 58.40 -14.15 -1.15
CA PHE A 85 57.94 -14.77 -2.40
C PHE A 85 56.55 -15.38 -2.24
N ARG A 86 56.32 -16.14 -1.16
CA ARG A 86 54.98 -16.64 -0.80
C ARG A 86 53.97 -15.50 -0.62
N ALA A 87 54.34 -14.42 0.06
CA ALA A 87 53.45 -13.27 0.25
C ALA A 87 53.06 -12.60 -1.08
N LYS A 88 54.01 -12.42 -2.03
CA LYS A 88 53.70 -11.90 -3.37
C LYS A 88 52.75 -12.81 -4.15
N LEU A 89 52.96 -14.13 -4.12
CA LEU A 89 52.07 -15.07 -4.78
C LEU A 89 50.66 -15.07 -4.18
N VAL A 90 50.55 -15.06 -2.85
CA VAL A 90 49.25 -14.97 -2.17
C VAL A 90 48.55 -13.66 -2.51
N LEU A 91 49.26 -12.53 -2.51
CA LEU A 91 48.69 -11.23 -2.88
C LEU A 91 48.24 -11.21 -4.35
N ALA A 92 49.01 -11.80 -5.26
CA ALA A 92 48.65 -11.90 -6.68
C ALA A 92 47.40 -12.76 -6.89
N PHE A 93 47.30 -13.91 -6.23
CA PHE A 93 46.09 -14.75 -6.25
C PHE A 93 44.88 -14.04 -5.64
N LEU A 94 45.07 -13.33 -4.52
CA LEU A 94 44.01 -12.58 -3.86
C LEU A 94 43.48 -11.47 -4.77
N LEU A 95 44.37 -10.69 -5.40
CA LEU A 95 43.99 -9.67 -6.37
C LEU A 95 43.30 -10.26 -7.59
N LEU A 96 43.81 -11.37 -8.13
CA LEU A 96 43.22 -12.04 -9.28
C LEU A 96 41.80 -12.56 -8.99
N SER A 97 41.55 -13.00 -7.75
CA SER A 97 40.24 -13.49 -7.32
C SER A 97 39.27 -12.34 -6.95
N VAL A 98 39.74 -11.30 -6.27
CA VAL A 98 38.90 -10.20 -5.77
C VAL A 98 38.60 -9.18 -6.87
N ALA A 99 39.50 -8.97 -7.83
CA ALA A 99 39.28 -7.99 -8.91
C ALA A 99 38.00 -8.25 -9.73
N PRO A 100 37.74 -9.45 -10.27
CA PRO A 100 36.50 -9.71 -11.02
C PRO A 100 35.25 -9.63 -10.13
N ALA A 101 35.33 -10.10 -8.88
CA ALA A 101 34.23 -9.99 -7.91
C ALA A 101 33.89 -8.52 -7.59
N GLY A 102 34.90 -7.69 -7.31
CA GLY A 102 34.74 -6.26 -7.07
C GLY A 102 34.18 -5.51 -8.27
N LEU A 103 34.59 -5.87 -9.50
CA LEU A 103 34.03 -5.27 -10.71
C LEU A 103 32.53 -5.58 -10.85
N ILE A 104 32.14 -6.84 -10.66
CA ILE A 104 30.72 -7.25 -10.67
C ILE A 104 29.95 -6.52 -9.57
N PHE A 105 30.50 -6.40 -8.37
CA PHE A 105 29.90 -5.66 -7.26
C PHE A 105 29.60 -4.20 -7.64
N VAL A 106 30.56 -3.48 -8.23
CA VAL A 106 30.37 -2.08 -8.63
C VAL A 106 29.29 -1.94 -9.71
N ILE A 107 29.31 -2.82 -10.72
CA ILE A 107 28.32 -2.78 -11.81
C ILE A 107 26.93 -3.11 -11.28
N ALA A 108 26.79 -4.18 -10.50
CA ALA A 108 25.52 -4.62 -9.93
C ALA A 108 24.95 -3.59 -8.95
N SER A 109 25.78 -2.99 -8.09
CA SER A 109 25.35 -1.93 -7.18
C SER A 109 24.82 -0.71 -7.93
N ASN A 110 25.49 -0.30 -9.01
CA ASN A 110 25.01 0.77 -9.89
C ASN A 110 23.69 0.40 -10.57
N PHE A 111 23.57 -0.83 -11.07
CA PHE A 111 22.35 -1.32 -11.69
C PHE A 111 21.17 -1.34 -10.71
N ILE A 112 21.36 -1.92 -9.52
CA ILE A 112 20.36 -1.92 -8.44
C ILE A 112 19.94 -0.49 -8.11
N ASN A 113 20.90 0.43 -7.98
CA ASN A 113 20.58 1.81 -7.69
C ASN A 113 19.69 2.45 -8.78
N LYS A 114 20.11 2.34 -10.05
CA LYS A 114 19.36 2.92 -11.17
C LYS A 114 17.99 2.29 -11.34
N SER A 115 17.87 0.98 -11.13
CA SER A 115 16.60 0.24 -11.22
C SER A 115 15.63 0.66 -10.12
N ILE A 116 16.09 0.72 -8.86
CA ILE A 116 15.29 1.20 -7.73
C ILE A 116 14.91 2.66 -7.94
N GLU A 117 15.84 3.52 -8.35
CA GLU A 117 15.52 4.91 -8.69
C GLU A 117 14.46 5.00 -9.79
N GLY A 118 14.53 4.11 -10.79
CA GLY A 118 13.58 3.94 -11.89
C GLY A 118 12.14 3.72 -11.42
N TRP A 119 11.92 2.80 -10.49
CA TRP A 119 10.58 2.49 -9.95
C TRP A 119 9.94 3.65 -9.19
N PHE A 120 10.75 4.56 -8.65
CA PHE A 120 10.29 5.71 -7.87
C PHE A 120 10.42 7.06 -8.59
N LYS A 121 10.56 7.06 -9.93
CA LYS A 121 10.66 8.30 -10.70
C LYS A 121 9.31 9.02 -10.85
N PRO A 122 9.33 10.34 -11.14
CA PRO A 122 8.12 11.10 -11.45
C PRO A 122 7.26 10.53 -12.59
N GLN A 123 7.86 9.75 -13.51
CA GLN A 123 7.11 9.11 -14.60
C GLN A 123 6.12 8.03 -14.13
N VAL A 124 6.34 7.44 -12.95
CA VAL A 124 5.39 6.49 -12.33
C VAL A 124 4.40 7.23 -11.42
N GLU A 125 4.88 8.25 -10.71
CA GLU A 125 4.08 9.02 -9.76
C GLU A 125 3.02 9.89 -10.45
N ARG A 126 3.37 10.59 -11.53
CA ARG A 126 2.46 11.54 -12.20
C ARG A 126 1.21 10.88 -12.79
N PRO A 127 1.29 9.77 -13.54
CA PRO A 127 0.09 9.13 -14.08
C PRO A 127 -0.84 8.62 -12.98
N LEU A 128 -0.28 8.11 -11.87
CA LEU A 128 -1.06 7.61 -10.74
C LEU A 128 -1.78 8.74 -10.00
N ASP A 129 -1.09 9.87 -9.79
CA ASP A 129 -1.64 11.10 -9.21
C ASP A 129 -2.73 11.73 -10.11
N GLN A 130 -2.49 11.76 -11.43
CA GLN A 130 -3.46 12.24 -12.41
C GLN A 130 -4.70 11.33 -12.48
N ALA A 131 -4.51 10.01 -12.47
CA ALA A 131 -5.63 9.05 -12.46
C ALA A 131 -6.49 9.23 -11.21
N LEU A 132 -5.87 9.41 -10.04
CA LEU A 132 -6.58 9.71 -8.79
C LEU A 132 -7.34 11.03 -8.87
N THR A 133 -6.72 12.07 -9.41
CA THR A 133 -7.34 13.39 -9.57
C THR A 133 -8.56 13.34 -10.51
N VAL A 134 -8.45 12.63 -11.64
CA VAL A 134 -9.56 12.45 -12.59
C VAL A 134 -10.73 11.72 -11.93
N ALA A 135 -10.43 10.64 -11.21
CA ALA A 135 -11.40 9.87 -10.44
C ALA A 135 -12.16 10.72 -9.41
N GLN A 136 -11.43 11.46 -8.57
CA GLN A 136 -12.02 12.33 -7.55
C GLN A 136 -12.86 13.45 -8.20
N THR A 137 -12.38 14.03 -9.29
CA THR A 137 -13.10 15.07 -10.03
C THR A 137 -14.40 14.53 -10.63
N TYR A 138 -14.39 13.30 -11.14
CA TYR A 138 -15.59 12.66 -11.68
C TYR A 138 -16.68 12.49 -10.60
N TYR A 139 -16.33 11.96 -9.42
CA TYR A 139 -17.28 11.84 -8.31
C TYR A 139 -17.79 13.18 -7.82
N ALA A 140 -16.90 14.16 -7.63
CA ALA A 140 -17.30 15.50 -7.23
C ALA A 140 -18.25 16.15 -8.25
N ASN A 141 -18.08 15.86 -9.54
CA ASN A 141 -18.98 16.34 -10.59
C ASN A 141 -20.34 15.61 -10.57
N LEU A 142 -20.37 14.31 -10.28
CA LEU A 142 -21.62 13.57 -10.08
C LEU A 142 -22.40 14.13 -8.89
N GLU A 143 -21.76 14.30 -7.74
CA GLU A 143 -22.37 14.87 -6.53
C GLU A 143 -22.94 16.27 -6.79
N ARG A 144 -22.17 17.16 -7.44
CA ARG A 144 -22.64 18.50 -7.82
C ARG A 144 -23.79 18.46 -8.82
N THR A 145 -23.82 17.47 -9.70
CA THR A 145 -24.88 17.33 -10.72
C THR A 145 -26.16 16.83 -10.08
N ALA A 146 -26.08 15.78 -9.24
CA ALA A 146 -27.20 15.30 -8.44
C ALA A 146 -27.78 16.42 -7.55
N LEU A 147 -26.92 17.21 -6.90
CA LEU A 147 -27.38 18.35 -6.08
C LEU A 147 -28.09 19.41 -6.93
N ARG A 148 -27.54 19.78 -8.09
CA ARG A 148 -28.19 20.76 -8.99
C ARG A 148 -29.55 20.26 -9.48
N HIS A 149 -29.68 18.98 -9.78
CA HIS A 149 -30.96 18.37 -10.14
C HIS A 149 -31.93 18.39 -8.96
N GLY A 150 -31.50 17.99 -7.75
CA GLY A 150 -32.31 18.08 -6.52
C GLY A 150 -32.82 19.50 -6.26
N GLN A 151 -31.95 20.50 -6.34
CA GLN A 151 -32.33 21.92 -6.22
C GLN A 151 -33.30 22.40 -7.30
N HIS A 152 -33.16 21.91 -8.53
CA HIS A 152 -34.05 22.28 -9.62
C HIS A 152 -35.45 21.72 -9.40
N LEU A 153 -35.53 20.42 -9.08
CA LEU A 153 -36.79 19.73 -8.80
C LEU A 153 -37.47 20.29 -7.54
N ALA A 154 -36.72 20.49 -6.45
CA ALA A 154 -37.24 21.11 -5.24
C ALA A 154 -37.91 22.45 -5.56
N ARG A 155 -37.22 23.37 -6.24
CA ARG A 155 -37.78 24.69 -6.60
C ARG A 155 -39.08 24.62 -7.39
N ILE A 156 -39.24 23.65 -8.30
CA ILE A 156 -40.47 23.48 -9.08
C ILE A 156 -41.59 22.94 -8.19
N ILE A 157 -41.29 21.94 -7.35
CA ILE A 157 -42.23 21.37 -6.37
C ILE A 157 -42.73 22.45 -5.41
N GLU A 158 -41.83 23.33 -4.92
CA GLU A 158 -42.16 24.46 -4.06
C GLU A 158 -43.08 25.47 -4.77
N ARG A 159 -42.71 25.87 -5.99
CA ARG A 159 -43.45 26.88 -6.76
C ARG A 159 -44.86 26.42 -7.11
N ASP A 160 -45.00 25.15 -7.50
CA ASP A 160 -46.26 24.61 -8.02
C ASP A 160 -47.09 23.92 -6.92
N GLY A 161 -46.57 23.87 -5.68
CA GLY A 161 -47.25 23.30 -4.52
C GLY A 161 -47.55 21.81 -4.67
N LEU A 162 -46.66 21.06 -5.32
CA LEU A 162 -46.91 19.66 -5.68
C LEU A 162 -46.85 18.69 -4.49
N LEU A 163 -46.37 19.13 -3.32
CA LEU A 163 -46.36 18.36 -2.08
C LEU A 163 -47.74 18.22 -1.41
N ALA A 164 -48.77 18.91 -1.90
CA ALA A 164 -50.10 18.82 -1.33
C ALA A 164 -50.73 17.43 -1.54
N ASP A 165 -51.47 16.92 -0.55
CA ASP A 165 -52.03 15.56 -0.57
C ASP A 165 -52.96 15.30 -1.76
N ASP A 166 -53.66 16.33 -2.25
CA ASP A 166 -54.56 16.27 -3.40
C ASP A 166 -53.81 16.21 -4.75
N ARG A 167 -52.49 16.44 -4.76
CA ARG A 167 -51.67 16.54 -5.98
C ARG A 167 -50.64 15.42 -6.14
N ARG A 168 -50.74 14.34 -5.35
CA ARG A 168 -49.79 13.22 -5.39
C ARG A 168 -49.64 12.59 -6.77
N GLU A 169 -50.74 12.44 -7.52
CA GLU A 169 -50.69 11.90 -8.90
C GLU A 169 -49.94 12.83 -9.85
N ALA A 170 -50.13 14.15 -9.72
CA ALA A 170 -49.42 15.15 -10.51
C ALA A 170 -47.92 15.18 -10.17
N LEU A 171 -47.57 15.04 -8.89
CA LEU A 171 -46.18 14.92 -8.46
C LEU A 171 -45.54 13.64 -9.01
N ALA A 172 -46.22 12.50 -8.95
CA ALA A 172 -45.71 11.24 -9.50
C ALA A 172 -45.43 11.35 -11.00
N ALA A 173 -46.38 11.88 -11.78
CA ALA A 173 -46.22 12.05 -13.21
C ALA A 173 -45.06 12.99 -13.56
N TYR A 174 -44.94 14.11 -12.84
CA TYR A 174 -43.83 15.06 -12.99
C TYR A 174 -42.47 14.41 -12.70
N LEU A 175 -42.35 13.66 -11.61
CA LEU A 175 -41.08 13.02 -11.24
C LEU A 175 -40.63 11.97 -12.26
N VAL A 176 -41.56 11.19 -12.82
CA VAL A 176 -41.25 10.23 -13.89
C VAL A 176 -40.78 10.93 -15.15
N GLU A 177 -41.46 12.01 -15.57
CA GLU A 177 -41.06 12.80 -16.74
C GLU A 177 -39.66 13.42 -16.54
N GLN A 178 -39.40 13.99 -15.36
CA GLN A 178 -38.11 14.60 -15.07
C GLN A 178 -36.99 13.57 -14.91
N GLN A 179 -37.30 12.39 -14.38
CA GLN A 179 -36.33 11.30 -14.29
C GLN A 179 -35.79 10.94 -15.69
N ASP A 180 -36.68 10.78 -16.67
CA ASP A 180 -36.29 10.48 -18.05
C ASP A 180 -35.53 11.64 -18.69
N LEU A 181 -36.02 12.88 -18.55
CA LEU A 181 -35.40 14.07 -19.15
C LEU A 181 -34.01 14.38 -18.59
N LEU A 182 -33.82 14.19 -17.28
CA LEU A 182 -32.56 14.49 -16.58
C LEU A 182 -31.63 13.27 -16.49
N SER A 183 -32.06 12.11 -17.02
CA SER A 183 -31.34 10.83 -16.92
C SER A 183 -30.93 10.50 -15.47
N ILE A 184 -31.85 10.76 -14.53
CA ILE A 184 -31.66 10.47 -13.11
C ILE A 184 -32.02 9.01 -12.87
N SER A 185 -31.24 8.31 -12.06
CA SER A 185 -31.46 6.89 -11.81
C SER A 185 -32.55 6.65 -10.76
N THR A 186 -32.61 7.48 -9.71
CA THR A 186 -33.65 7.42 -8.69
C THR A 186 -34.09 8.82 -8.25
N VAL A 187 -35.38 8.99 -7.99
CA VAL A 187 -35.92 10.20 -7.36
C VAL A 187 -36.91 9.79 -6.29
N THR A 188 -36.65 10.21 -5.05
CA THR A 188 -37.51 9.93 -3.91
C THR A 188 -37.90 11.24 -3.24
N VAL A 189 -39.20 11.45 -3.04
CA VAL A 189 -39.70 12.57 -2.23
C VAL A 189 -40.13 12.04 -0.87
N VAL A 190 -39.67 12.68 0.19
CA VAL A 190 -40.04 12.36 1.58
C VAL A 190 -40.79 13.52 2.21
N ASP A 191 -41.71 13.20 3.12
CA ASP A 191 -42.45 14.17 3.92
C ASP A 191 -41.60 14.78 5.05
N GLY A 192 -42.16 15.74 5.77
CA GLY A 192 -41.51 16.39 6.92
C GLY A 192 -41.20 15.45 8.10
N GLU A 193 -41.82 14.26 8.15
CA GLU A 193 -41.53 13.21 9.12
C GLU A 193 -40.44 12.23 8.62
N GLY A 194 -39.97 12.39 7.38
CA GLY A 194 -38.99 11.52 6.73
C GLY A 194 -39.58 10.25 6.12
N ARG A 195 -40.90 10.16 5.97
CA ARG A 195 -41.58 9.04 5.31
C ARG A 195 -41.56 9.23 3.80
N GLU A 196 -41.30 8.15 3.06
CA GLU A 196 -41.37 8.15 1.60
C GLU A 196 -42.80 8.46 1.13
N LEU A 197 -42.95 9.50 0.32
CA LEU A 197 -44.19 9.83 -0.37
C LEU A 197 -44.23 9.17 -1.74
N ILE A 198 -43.18 9.38 -2.54
CA ILE A 198 -43.07 8.90 -3.91
C ILE A 198 -41.64 8.48 -4.19
N HIS A 199 -41.48 7.34 -4.86
CA HIS A 199 -40.20 6.84 -5.34
C HIS A 199 -40.31 6.45 -6.81
N ALA A 200 -39.61 7.20 -7.67
CA ALA A 200 -39.41 6.89 -9.07
C ALA A 200 -38.00 6.32 -9.27
N ARG A 201 -37.86 5.32 -10.13
CA ARG A 201 -36.58 4.69 -10.42
C ARG A 201 -36.50 4.26 -11.88
N ASP A 202 -35.29 4.26 -12.40
CA ASP A 202 -34.98 3.74 -13.72
C ASP A 202 -35.16 2.20 -13.74
N PRO A 203 -35.91 1.63 -14.69
CA PRO A 203 -36.02 0.19 -14.88
C PRO A 203 -34.67 -0.52 -15.02
N ILE A 204 -33.62 0.15 -15.50
CA ILE A 204 -32.25 -0.40 -15.64
C ILE A 204 -31.68 -0.84 -14.28
N LEU A 205 -32.13 -0.25 -13.18
CA LEU A 205 -31.67 -0.60 -11.83
C LEU A 205 -32.24 -1.93 -11.31
N GLY A 206 -33.24 -2.51 -11.97
CA GLY A 206 -33.81 -3.82 -11.61
C GLY A 206 -34.18 -3.92 -10.12
N ASP A 207 -33.59 -4.91 -9.44
CA ASP A 207 -33.87 -5.27 -8.04
C ASP A 207 -32.94 -4.57 -7.02
N LEU A 208 -32.20 -3.53 -7.43
CA LEU A 208 -31.32 -2.83 -6.50
C LEU A 208 -32.13 -2.15 -5.37
N PRO A 209 -31.63 -2.20 -4.11
CA PRO A 209 -32.28 -1.59 -2.95
C PRO A 209 -32.16 -0.06 -2.98
N THR A 210 -32.93 0.54 -3.87
CA THR A 210 -32.95 1.98 -4.18
C THR A 210 -33.81 2.80 -3.22
N ARG A 211 -34.68 2.13 -2.47
CA ARG A 211 -35.56 2.75 -1.45
C ARG A 211 -34.90 2.91 -0.07
N ASP A 212 -33.77 2.24 0.16
CA ASP A 212 -33.07 2.31 1.44
C ASP A 212 -32.36 3.66 1.56
N LEU A 213 -33.07 4.66 2.07
CA LEU A 213 -32.52 6.00 2.28
C LEU A 213 -31.67 6.06 3.55
N ASN A 214 -30.56 6.79 3.51
CA ASN A 214 -29.78 7.07 4.70
C ASN A 214 -30.53 8.08 5.60
N GLU A 215 -31.16 7.59 6.66
CA GLU A 215 -31.95 8.41 7.59
C GLU A 215 -31.18 9.63 8.12
N SER A 216 -29.87 9.50 8.36
CA SER A 216 -29.07 10.61 8.87
C SER A 216 -28.98 11.75 7.85
N GLN A 217 -28.88 11.42 6.56
CA GLN A 217 -28.82 12.39 5.47
C GLN A 217 -30.18 13.03 5.24
N VAL A 218 -31.24 12.23 5.27
CA VAL A 218 -32.62 12.72 5.19
C VAL A 218 -32.92 13.69 6.32
N ARG A 219 -32.56 13.36 7.58
CA ARG A 219 -32.74 14.27 8.73
C ARG A 219 -31.99 15.60 8.55
N ARG A 220 -30.77 15.59 7.98
CA ARG A 220 -30.05 16.84 7.66
C ARG A 220 -30.74 17.63 6.56
N GLY A 221 -31.24 16.93 5.54
CA GLY A 221 -32.12 17.49 4.50
C GLY A 221 -33.33 18.21 5.09
N LEU A 222 -34.08 17.52 5.94
CA LEU A 222 -35.24 18.07 6.65
C LEU A 222 -34.87 19.22 7.60
N GLY A 223 -33.64 19.24 8.10
CA GLY A 223 -33.06 20.36 8.84
C GLY A 223 -32.66 21.56 7.96
N GLY A 224 -32.98 21.54 6.66
CA GLY A 224 -32.68 22.62 5.71
C GLY A 224 -31.28 22.56 5.10
N GLN A 225 -30.54 21.46 5.28
CA GLN A 225 -29.19 21.31 4.73
C GLN A 225 -29.18 20.50 3.44
N GLU A 226 -28.46 21.01 2.45
CA GLU A 226 -28.17 20.27 1.23
C GLU A 226 -27.00 19.32 1.45
N VAL A 227 -27.19 18.04 1.16
CA VAL A 227 -26.20 17.02 1.49
C VAL A 227 -26.08 15.96 0.40
N THR A 228 -24.86 15.60 0.04
CA THR A 228 -24.56 14.51 -0.89
C THR A 228 -23.99 13.32 -0.14
N THR A 229 -24.27 12.13 -0.64
CA THR A 229 -23.73 10.87 -0.12
C THR A 229 -23.49 9.92 -1.28
N VAL A 230 -22.47 9.07 -1.13
CA VAL A 230 -22.22 7.96 -2.05
C VAL A 230 -22.56 6.68 -1.29
N ARG A 231 -23.44 5.87 -1.87
CA ARG A 231 -23.87 4.59 -1.29
C ARG A 231 -23.42 3.45 -2.20
N GLU A 232 -22.77 2.48 -1.58
CA GLU A 232 -22.34 1.26 -2.27
C GLU A 232 -23.52 0.33 -2.52
N LEU A 233 -23.69 -0.10 -3.77
CA LEU A 233 -24.66 -1.10 -4.16
C LEU A 233 -23.96 -2.37 -4.68
N THR A 234 -24.75 -3.43 -4.91
CA THR A 234 -24.25 -4.72 -5.38
C THR A 234 -23.60 -4.63 -6.77
N ASN A 235 -24.06 -3.73 -7.63
CA ASN A 235 -23.64 -3.60 -9.03
C ASN A 235 -23.15 -2.18 -9.40
N GLY A 236 -22.62 -1.43 -8.45
CA GLY A 236 -22.18 -0.07 -8.69
C GLY A 236 -22.36 0.82 -7.48
N ASP A 237 -22.29 2.13 -7.70
CA ASP A 237 -22.46 3.13 -6.66
C ASP A 237 -23.69 3.98 -6.97
N LEU A 238 -24.37 4.45 -5.93
CA LEU A 238 -25.47 5.40 -6.04
C LEU A 238 -25.06 6.70 -5.38
N VAL A 239 -24.86 7.74 -6.18
CA VAL A 239 -24.56 9.09 -5.71
C VAL A 239 -25.89 9.79 -5.47
N GLU A 240 -26.22 10.01 -4.21
CA GLU A 240 -27.50 10.57 -3.77
C GLU A 240 -27.29 12.00 -3.26
N ALA A 241 -28.16 12.92 -3.65
CA ALA A 241 -28.22 14.28 -3.15
C ALA A 241 -29.58 14.52 -2.49
N VAL A 242 -29.58 14.93 -1.23
CA VAL A 242 -30.76 15.32 -0.47
C VAL A 242 -30.87 16.84 -0.48
N THR A 243 -32.03 17.34 -0.93
CA THR A 243 -32.33 18.76 -0.99
C THR A 243 -33.63 19.06 -0.23
N PRO A 244 -33.67 20.05 0.69
CA PRO A 244 -34.90 20.45 1.36
C PRO A 244 -35.92 21.04 0.37
N ILE A 245 -37.20 20.84 0.68
CA ILE A 245 -38.32 21.47 -0.01
C ILE A 245 -39.00 22.44 0.97
N TRP A 246 -38.95 23.73 0.65
CA TRP A 246 -39.44 24.81 1.48
C TRP A 246 -40.87 25.22 1.11
N LEU A 247 -41.70 25.49 2.11
CA LEU A 247 -42.98 26.14 1.90
C LEU A 247 -43.01 27.48 2.62
N ALA A 248 -43.39 28.53 1.90
CA ALA A 248 -43.60 29.84 2.49
C ALA A 248 -45.03 29.91 3.05
N ARG A 249 -45.18 29.79 4.38
CA ARG A 249 -46.48 29.91 5.05
C ARG A 249 -46.43 31.11 5.99
N GLY A 250 -47.24 32.12 5.72
CA GLY A 250 -47.39 33.29 6.61
C GLY A 250 -46.12 34.14 6.82
N GLY A 251 -45.10 34.02 5.95
CA GLY A 251 -43.85 34.78 6.03
C GLY A 251 -42.66 34.00 6.63
N GLU A 252 -42.90 32.83 7.23
CA GLU A 252 -41.85 31.91 7.67
C GLU A 252 -41.62 30.81 6.63
N ARG A 253 -40.34 30.46 6.42
CA ARG A 253 -39.93 29.34 5.56
C ARG A 253 -39.74 28.11 6.42
N GLU A 254 -40.63 27.13 6.26
CA GLU A 254 -40.54 25.86 6.94
C GLU A 254 -40.23 24.75 5.93
N VAL A 255 -39.42 23.76 6.33
CA VAL A 255 -39.12 22.59 5.50
C VAL A 255 -40.30 21.62 5.61
N MET A 256 -41.03 21.44 4.52
CA MET A 256 -42.19 20.54 4.48
C MET A 256 -41.82 19.10 4.06
N GLY A 257 -40.62 18.91 3.52
CA GLY A 257 -40.13 17.62 3.04
C GLY A 257 -38.74 17.76 2.44
N ALA A 258 -38.25 16.67 1.87
CA ALA A 258 -36.99 16.67 1.13
C ALA A 258 -37.11 15.82 -0.14
N ILE A 259 -36.30 16.15 -1.14
CA ILE A 259 -36.12 15.33 -2.34
C ILE A 259 -34.73 14.70 -2.32
N VAL A 260 -34.69 13.40 -2.61
CA VAL A 260 -33.47 12.62 -2.77
C VAL A 260 -33.34 12.25 -4.24
N VAL A 261 -32.30 12.77 -4.89
CA VAL A 261 -31.98 12.50 -6.29
C VAL A 261 -30.75 11.61 -6.33
N GLY A 262 -30.84 10.46 -7.00
CA GLY A 262 -29.76 9.49 -7.11
C GLY A 262 -29.32 9.25 -8.55
N SER A 263 -28.00 9.25 -8.77
CA SER A 263 -27.37 8.84 -10.02
C SER A 263 -26.59 7.55 -9.81
N HIS A 264 -26.92 6.52 -10.58
CA HIS A 264 -26.25 5.22 -10.55
C HIS A 264 -25.03 5.22 -11.46
N VAL A 265 -23.95 4.65 -10.95
CA VAL A 265 -22.72 4.42 -11.70
C VAL A 265 -22.59 2.91 -11.87
N SER A 266 -22.83 2.40 -13.09
CA SER A 266 -22.92 0.96 -13.39
C SER A 266 -21.61 0.18 -13.22
N GLU A 267 -20.48 0.87 -13.20
CA GLU A 267 -19.21 0.27 -12.75
C GLU A 267 -19.00 0.60 -11.29
N ARG A 268 -18.43 -0.34 -10.52
CA ARG A 268 -17.88 -0.09 -9.17
C ARG A 268 -16.65 0.80 -9.26
N LEU A 269 -16.87 1.98 -9.81
CA LEU A 269 -15.85 2.97 -10.06
C LEU A 269 -15.29 3.40 -8.70
N GLU A 270 -16.07 3.42 -7.62
CA GLU A 270 -15.56 3.75 -6.29
C GLU A 270 -14.60 2.67 -5.80
N GLN A 271 -14.86 1.38 -6.05
CA GLN A 271 -13.86 0.33 -5.76
C GLN A 271 -12.58 0.54 -6.57
N ARG A 272 -12.68 0.97 -7.83
CA ARG A 272 -11.51 1.30 -8.65
C ARG A 272 -10.79 2.55 -8.15
N VAL A 273 -11.52 3.59 -7.74
CA VAL A 273 -10.98 4.84 -7.20
C VAL A 273 -10.32 4.60 -5.83
N ARG A 274 -10.96 3.81 -4.96
CA ARG A 274 -10.39 3.38 -3.68
C ARG A 274 -9.18 2.47 -3.90
N GLY A 275 -9.23 1.57 -4.87
CA GLY A 275 -8.08 0.77 -5.30
C GLY A 275 -6.91 1.63 -5.79
N ILE A 276 -7.17 2.65 -6.61
CA ILE A 276 -6.14 3.60 -7.08
C ILE A 276 -5.60 4.42 -5.90
N SER A 277 -6.48 4.89 -5.02
CA SER A 277 -6.10 5.66 -3.83
C SER A 277 -5.21 4.85 -2.90
N GLN A 278 -5.60 3.60 -2.62
CA GLN A 278 -4.84 2.67 -1.80
C GLN A 278 -3.50 2.34 -2.45
N ALA A 279 -3.47 2.00 -3.74
CA ALA A 279 -2.23 1.72 -4.47
C ALA A 279 -1.29 2.95 -4.48
N PHE A 280 -1.84 4.16 -4.56
CA PHE A 280 -1.06 5.39 -4.45
C PHE A 280 -0.49 5.59 -3.04
N LEU A 281 -1.27 5.33 -1.99
CA LEU A 281 -0.80 5.40 -0.61
C LEU A 281 0.30 4.36 -0.33
N GLU A 282 0.10 3.12 -0.77
CA GLU A 282 1.10 2.05 -0.68
C GLU A 282 2.38 2.42 -1.44
N TYR A 283 2.26 2.97 -2.66
CA TYR A 283 3.39 3.49 -3.41
C TYR A 283 4.15 4.58 -2.63
N LYS A 284 3.44 5.54 -2.02
CA LYS A 284 4.05 6.61 -1.20
C LYS A 284 4.77 6.04 0.01
N GLN A 285 4.19 5.05 0.69
CA GLN A 285 4.84 4.37 1.83
C GLN A 285 6.11 3.64 1.39
N LEU A 286 6.06 2.88 0.30
CA LEU A 286 7.22 2.19 -0.26
C LEU A 286 8.32 3.17 -0.69
N LYS A 287 7.94 4.34 -1.23
CA LYS A 287 8.88 5.41 -1.60
C LYS A 287 9.64 5.96 -0.40
N LEU A 288 9.03 6.02 0.80
CA LEU A 288 9.72 6.41 2.04
C LEU A 288 10.81 5.38 2.42
N LEU A 289 10.56 4.10 2.13
CA LEU A 289 11.48 3.00 2.39
C LEU A 289 12.49 2.76 1.26
N LYS A 290 12.54 3.61 0.23
CA LYS A 290 13.44 3.44 -0.93
C LYS A 290 14.91 3.27 -0.52
N ASN A 291 15.39 4.12 0.38
CA ASN A 291 16.79 4.12 0.83
C ASN A 291 17.16 2.87 1.65
N PRO A 292 16.38 2.46 2.68
CA PRO A 292 16.67 1.22 3.39
C PRO A 292 16.56 -0.02 2.49
N ILE A 293 15.59 -0.08 1.56
CA ILE A 293 15.48 -1.18 0.59
C ILE A 293 16.76 -1.27 -0.26
N LYS A 294 17.21 -0.15 -0.82
CA LYS A 294 18.48 -0.08 -1.57
C LYS A 294 19.67 -0.57 -0.73
N GLY A 295 19.74 -0.15 0.53
CA GLY A 295 20.79 -0.57 1.47
C GLY A 295 20.82 -2.08 1.70
N ILE A 296 19.65 -2.69 1.95
CA ILE A 296 19.51 -4.13 2.16
C ILE A 296 19.97 -4.91 0.93
N TYR A 297 19.53 -4.52 -0.28
CA TYR A 297 19.94 -5.21 -1.50
C TYR A 297 21.43 -5.05 -1.81
N ILE A 298 22.02 -3.87 -1.59
CA ILE A 298 23.46 -3.67 -1.76
C ILE A 298 24.25 -4.51 -0.73
N LEU A 299 23.78 -4.58 0.52
CA LEU A 299 24.40 -5.40 1.56
C LEU A 299 24.32 -6.89 1.23
N LEU A 300 23.16 -7.35 0.76
CA LEU A 300 22.95 -8.74 0.36
C LEU A 300 23.82 -9.11 -0.85
N PHE A 301 23.96 -8.21 -1.82
CA PHE A 301 24.87 -8.40 -2.94
C PHE A 301 26.32 -8.44 -2.48
N LEU A 302 26.74 -7.51 -1.59
CA LEU A 302 28.08 -7.53 -0.99
C LEU A 302 28.38 -8.84 -0.25
N LEU A 303 27.39 -9.42 0.43
CA LEU A 303 27.55 -10.70 1.13
C LEU A 303 27.67 -11.89 0.17
N MET A 304 27.11 -11.79 -1.03
CA MET A 304 27.21 -12.80 -2.09
C MET A 304 28.49 -12.70 -2.93
N THR A 305 29.17 -11.54 -2.94
CA THR A 305 30.36 -11.30 -3.78
C THR A 305 31.66 -11.48 -3.01
#